data_AF-A0A6L8H554-F1
#
_entry.id   AF-A0A6L8H554-F1
#
_cell.length_a   1.000
_cell.length_b   1.000
_cell.length_c   1.000
_cell.angle_alpha   90.00
_cell.angle_beta   90.00
_cell.angle_gamma   90.00
#
_symmetry.space_group_name_H-M   'P 1'
#
loop_
_entity.id
_entity.type
_entity.pdbx_description
1 polymer ?
#
loop_
_entity_poly.entity_id
_entity_poly.type
_entity_poly.pdbx_seq_one_letter_code
_entity_poly.pdbx_strand_id
1 'polypeptide(L)'
;MSEKDMELVRGSGNVFRDFGDPDADLKQAKAVIAARVIAVLDERELTVRGAARLTGFAAADFSRLRNADLSRFTLDRLMRMLGALDKRTRATIRIEPVPAA
;
A
#
# COMPACT_ATOMS: atom_id res chain seq x y z
N MET A 1 23.85 -30.95 -4.75
CA MET A 1 23.59 -29.64 -4.12
C MET A 1 23.38 -29.91 -2.64
N SER A 2 24.22 -29.38 -1.76
CA SER A 2 24.05 -29.57 -0.31
C SER A 2 22.80 -28.81 0.12
N GLU A 3 21.81 -29.50 0.67
CA GLU A 3 20.75 -28.87 1.45
C GLU A 3 21.43 -28.20 2.65
N LYS A 4 21.57 -26.87 2.59
CA LYS A 4 21.85 -26.09 3.78
C LYS A 4 20.52 -25.95 4.49
N ASP A 5 20.45 -26.39 5.74
CA ASP A 5 19.34 -26.07 6.63
C ASP A 5 19.21 -24.55 6.69
N MET A 6 18.18 -24.02 6.03
CA MET A 6 17.84 -22.60 6.08
C MET A 6 16.86 -22.42 7.24
N GLU A 7 17.26 -21.62 8.23
CA GLU A 7 16.36 -21.25 9.32
C GLU A 7 15.18 -20.45 8.77
N LEU A 8 13.97 -20.92 9.05
CA LEU A 8 12.73 -20.22 8.70
C LEU A 8 12.38 -19.22 9.82
N VAL A 9 12.51 -17.93 9.51
CA VAL A 9 12.15 -16.86 10.45
C VAL A 9 10.74 -16.35 10.14
N ARG A 10 9.91 -16.20 11.18
CA ARG A 10 8.58 -15.60 11.04
C ARG A 10 8.70 -14.09 10.93
N GLY A 11 8.24 -13.51 9.83
CA GLY A 11 8.22 -12.06 9.62
C GLY A 11 7.30 -11.33 10.60
N SER A 12 7.57 -10.04 10.85
CA SER A 12 6.81 -9.21 11.78
C SER A 12 5.42 -8.80 11.25
N GLY A 13 5.15 -9.07 9.98
CA GLY A 13 3.98 -8.54 9.25
C GLY A 13 4.25 -7.18 8.59
N ASN A 14 5.41 -6.57 8.85
CA ASN A 14 5.95 -5.44 8.10
C ASN A 14 7.27 -5.86 7.45
N VAL A 15 7.22 -6.19 6.15
CA VAL A 15 8.40 -6.65 5.41
C VAL A 15 9.50 -5.59 5.40
N PHE A 16 9.15 -4.31 5.34
CA PHE A 16 10.13 -3.22 5.36
C PHE A 16 10.88 -3.19 6.71
N ARG A 17 10.18 -3.46 7.81
CA ARG A 17 10.79 -3.55 9.14
C ARG A 17 11.72 -4.75 9.23
N ASP A 18 11.30 -5.89 8.68
CA ASP A 18 12.11 -7.12 8.67
C ASP A 18 13.42 -6.92 7.90
N PHE A 19 13.45 -6.02 6.91
CA PHE A 19 14.65 -5.61 6.18
C PHE A 19 15.38 -4.38 6.75
N GLY A 20 14.97 -3.86 7.91
CA GLY A 20 15.64 -2.73 8.56
C GLY A 20 15.46 -1.38 7.86
N ASP A 21 14.38 -1.22 7.10
CA ASP A 21 14.09 0.04 6.40
C ASP A 21 13.75 1.15 7.41
N PRO A 22 14.43 2.32 7.36
CA PRO A 22 14.17 3.40 8.31
C PRO A 22 12.75 3.99 8.17
N ASP A 23 12.13 3.85 6.99
CA ASP A 23 10.78 4.32 6.71
C ASP A 23 9.74 3.20 6.75
N ALA A 24 10.04 2.09 7.45
CA ALA A 24 9.26 0.85 7.38
C ALA A 24 7.75 1.05 7.57
N ASP A 25 7.33 1.82 8.59
CA ASP A 25 5.90 2.05 8.86
C ASP A 25 5.24 2.90 7.78
N LEU A 26 5.94 3.91 7.26
CA LEU A 26 5.42 4.75 6.20
C LEU A 26 5.27 3.95 4.89
N LYS A 27 6.27 3.14 4.54
CA LYS A 27 6.24 2.29 3.34
C LYS A 27 5.16 1.22 3.43
N GLN A 28 5.04 0.57 4.59
CA GLN A 28 3.95 -0.39 4.86
C GLN A 28 2.58 0.28 4.74
N ALA A 29 2.37 1.45 5.34
CA ALA A 29 1.11 2.17 5.27
C ALA A 29 0.75 2.55 3.84
N LYS A 30 1.71 3.05 3.05
CA LYS A 30 1.50 3.33 1.62
C LYS A 30 1.15 2.06 0.85
N ALA A 31 1.87 0.96 1.07
CA ALA A 31 1.66 -0.30 0.38
C ALA A 31 0.27 -0.89 0.66
N VAL A 32 -0.17 -0.90 1.93
CA VAL A 32 -1.49 -1.42 2.32
C VAL A 32 -2.62 -0.60 1.68
N ILE A 33 -2.53 0.73 1.70
CA ILE A 33 -3.56 1.59 1.08
C ILE A 33 -3.54 1.43 -0.44
N ALA A 34 -2.36 1.41 -1.06
CA ALA A 34 -2.23 1.20 -2.50
C ALA A 34 -2.80 -0.15 -2.93
N ALA A 35 -2.54 -1.22 -2.17
CA ALA A 35 -3.10 -2.54 -2.43
C ALA A 35 -4.64 -2.52 -2.37
N ARG A 36 -5.24 -1.81 -1.40
CA ARG A 36 -6.70 -1.65 -1.36
C ARG A 36 -7.22 -0.86 -2.55
N VAL A 37 -6.54 0.20 -2.97
CA VAL A 37 -6.92 0.95 -4.18
C VAL A 37 -6.89 0.04 -5.40
N ILE A 38 -5.81 -0.72 -5.59
CA ILE A 38 -5.66 -1.67 -6.71
C ILE A 38 -6.78 -2.72 -6.67
N ALA A 39 -7.07 -3.29 -5.50
CA ALA A 39 -8.17 -4.24 -5.33
C ALA A 39 -9.52 -3.65 -5.73
N VAL A 40 -9.84 -2.42 -5.32
CA VAL A 40 -11.11 -1.75 -5.72
C VAL A 40 -11.16 -1.50 -7.22
N LEU A 41 -10.02 -1.21 -7.87
CA LEU A 41 -9.96 -1.07 -9.32
C LEU A 41 -10.24 -2.41 -10.01
N ASP A 42 -9.74 -3.53 -9.47
CA ASP A 42 -9.96 -4.88 -9.99
C ASP A 42 -11.40 -5.37 -9.76
N GLU A 43 -11.91 -5.25 -8.54
CA GLU A 43 -13.28 -5.63 -8.14
C GLU A 43 -14.34 -4.95 -9.01
N ARG A 44 -14.03 -3.76 -9.53
CA ARG A 44 -14.93 -2.94 -10.34
C ARG A 44 -14.56 -2.91 -11.82
N GLU A 45 -13.56 -3.70 -12.23
CA GLU A 45 -13.05 -3.78 -13.61
C GLU A 45 -12.72 -2.39 -14.21
N LEU A 46 -12.21 -1.48 -13.36
CA LEU A 46 -11.93 -0.11 -13.77
C LEU A 46 -10.61 -0.03 -14.53
N THR A 47 -10.69 0.38 -15.79
CA THR A 47 -9.52 0.85 -16.53
C THR A 47 -8.93 2.10 -15.87
N VAL A 48 -7.63 2.34 -16.07
CA VAL A 48 -6.95 3.57 -15.61
C VAL A 48 -7.68 4.85 -16.02
N ARG A 49 -8.19 4.91 -17.26
CA ARG A 49 -8.96 6.06 -17.75
C ARG A 49 -10.36 6.12 -17.14
N GLY A 50 -10.98 4.97 -16.87
CA GLY A 50 -12.26 4.88 -16.17
C GLY A 50 -12.15 5.43 -14.75
N ALA A 51 -11.13 5.00 -14.00
CA ALA A 51 -10.84 5.50 -12.67
C ALA A 51 -10.59 7.01 -12.66
N ALA A 52 -9.77 7.51 -13.60
CA ALA A 52 -9.51 8.94 -13.75
C ALA A 52 -10.78 9.77 -13.97
N ARG A 53 -11.68 9.33 -14.86
CA ARG A 53 -12.96 10.01 -15.08
C ARG A 53 -13.87 9.95 -13.85
N LEU A 54 -13.87 8.83 -13.14
CA LEU A 54 -14.72 8.63 -11.97
C LEU A 54 -14.30 9.51 -10.79
N THR A 55 -13.00 9.66 -10.56
CA THR A 55 -12.47 10.27 -9.34
C THR A 55 -11.88 11.67 -9.55
N GLY A 56 -11.61 12.07 -10.80
CA GLY A 56 -10.90 13.32 -11.13
C GLY A 56 -9.38 13.27 -10.89
N PHE A 57 -8.81 12.13 -10.49
CA PHE A 57 -7.36 11.96 -10.36
C PHE A 57 -6.71 11.70 -11.71
N ALA A 58 -5.43 12.00 -11.85
CA ALA A 58 -4.72 11.79 -13.10
C ALA A 58 -4.63 10.29 -13.44
N ALA A 59 -4.86 9.94 -14.70
CA ALA A 59 -4.67 8.57 -15.20
C ALA A 59 -3.26 8.03 -14.89
N ALA A 60 -2.24 8.90 -14.94
CA ALA A 60 -0.87 8.54 -14.58
C ALA A 60 -0.72 8.05 -13.13
N ASP A 61 -1.55 8.54 -12.20
CA ASP A 61 -1.50 8.09 -10.80
C ASP A 61 -1.98 6.65 -10.67
N PHE A 62 -3.08 6.30 -11.33
CA PHE A 62 -3.57 4.92 -11.35
C PHE A 62 -2.60 3.97 -12.04
N SER A 63 -1.91 4.43 -13.09
CA SER A 63 -0.85 3.65 -13.73
C SER A 63 0.32 3.37 -12.75
N ARG A 64 0.80 4.39 -12.02
CA ARG A 64 1.86 4.20 -11.01
C ARG A 64 1.43 3.27 -9.88
N LEU A 65 0.19 3.39 -9.39
CA LEU A 65 -0.37 2.49 -8.38
C LEU A 65 -0.34 1.04 -8.86
N ARG A 66 -0.82 0.77 -10.08
CA ARG A 66 -0.79 -0.59 -10.67
C ARG A 66 0.62 -1.17 -10.78
N ASN A 67 1.62 -0.31 -10.99
CA ASN A 67 3.03 -0.69 -11.05
C ASN A 67 3.74 -0.68 -9.68
N ALA A 68 3.01 -0.48 -8.58
CA ALA A 68 3.54 -0.32 -7.23
C ALA A 68 4.64 0.77 -7.10
N ASP A 69 4.64 1.78 -7.98
CA ASP A 69 5.51 2.95 -7.86
C ASP A 69 4.89 3.95 -6.89
N LEU A 70 5.20 3.76 -5.60
CA LEU A 70 4.64 4.55 -4.50
C LEU A 70 5.53 5.71 -4.05
N SER A 71 6.69 5.89 -4.70
CA SER A 71 7.72 6.86 -4.31
C SER A 71 7.19 8.30 -4.26
N ARG A 72 6.34 8.66 -5.24
CA ARG A 72 5.77 10.01 -5.40
C ARG A 72 4.46 10.23 -4.65
N PHE A 73 3.91 9.20 -4.02
CA PHE A 73 2.65 9.31 -3.31
C PHE A 73 2.87 9.70 -1.86
N THR A 74 2.12 10.71 -1.41
CA THR A 74 1.90 10.95 0.01
C THR A 74 0.82 10.02 0.53
N LEU A 75 0.82 9.76 1.84
CA LEU A 75 -0.21 8.94 2.48
C LEU A 75 -1.61 9.58 2.31
N ASP A 76 -1.70 10.90 2.49
CA ASP A 76 -2.93 11.69 2.26
C ASP A 76 -3.47 11.51 0.83
N ARG A 77 -2.61 11.57 -0.20
CA ARG A 77 -3.05 11.36 -1.59
C ARG A 77 -3.65 9.97 -1.78
N LEU A 78 -3.01 8.93 -1.24
CA LEU A 78 -3.51 7.55 -1.33
C LEU A 78 -4.87 7.40 -0.63
N MET A 79 -5.02 7.98 0.57
CA MET A 79 -6.29 7.95 1.31
C MET A 79 -7.42 8.65 0.54
N ARG A 80 -7.15 9.81 -0.07
CA ARG A 80 -8.16 10.52 -0.89
C ARG A 80 -8.53 9.74 -2.13
N MET A 81 -7.56 9.11 -2.80
CA MET A 81 -7.83 8.24 -3.95
C MET A 81 -8.72 7.05 -3.56
N LEU A 82 -8.41 6.40 -2.43
CA LEU A 82 -9.24 5.30 -1.91
C LEU A 82 -10.66 5.77 -1.56
N GLY A 83 -10.80 6.88 -0.84
CA GLY A 83 -12.12 7.42 -0.47
C GLY A 83 -12.97 7.85 -1.67
N ALA A 84 -12.34 8.29 -2.77
CA ALA A 84 -13.04 8.61 -4.02
C ALA A 84 -13.53 7.34 -4.76
N LEU A 85 -12.83 6.21 -4.61
CA LEU A 85 -13.18 4.94 -5.25
C LEU A 85 -14.15 4.09 -4.41
N ASP A 86 -13.99 4.09 -3.09
CA ASP A 86 -14.77 3.26 -2.18
C ASP A 86 -15.10 4.00 -0.88
N LYS A 87 -16.32 4.56 -0.84
CA LYS A 87 -16.85 5.28 0.33
C LYS A 87 -17.18 4.36 1.52
N ARG A 88 -17.14 3.03 1.34
CA ARG A 88 -17.45 2.05 2.40
C ARG A 88 -16.20 1.54 3.11
N THR A 89 -15.00 1.93 2.67
CA THR A 89 -13.76 1.55 3.34
C THR A 89 -13.55 2.40 4.60
N ARG A 90 -13.18 1.74 5.71
CA ARG A 90 -12.69 2.36 6.95
C ARG A 90 -11.19 2.10 7.08
N ALA A 91 -10.42 3.16 7.28
CA ALA A 91 -9.03 3.05 7.72
C ALA A 91 -8.94 3.31 9.23
N THR A 92 -8.09 2.56 9.92
CA THR A 92 -7.78 2.79 11.34
C THR A 92 -6.27 2.79 11.49
N ILE A 93 -5.73 3.85 12.07
CA ILE A 93 -4.31 3.98 12.38
C ILE A 93 -4.19 3.86 13.90
N ARG A 94 -3.37 2.91 14.35
CA ARG A 94 -2.99 2.77 15.75
C ARG A 94 -1.53 3.17 15.89
N ILE A 95 -1.26 4.04 16.86
CA ILE A 95 0.09 4.47 17.20
C ILE A 95 0.33 3.95 18.61
N GLU A 96 1.32 3.08 18.74
CA GLU A 96 1.66 2.42 20.00
C GLU A 96 3.13 2.72 20.32
N PRO A 97 3.48 2.91 21.60
CA PRO A 97 4.87 3.05 21.98
C PRO A 97 5.61 1.74 21.68
N VAL A 98 6.75 1.84 21.02
CA VAL A 98 7.66 0.70 20.90
C VAL A 98 8.29 0.50 22.28
N PRO A 99 8.20 -0.71 22.88
CA PRO A 99 8.88 -1.00 24.14
C PRO A 99 10.36 -0.63 24.01
N ALA A 100 10.90 0.07 25.02
CA ALA A 100 12.34 0.26 25.10
C ALA A 100 13.01 -1.12 25.16
N ALA A 101 14.07 -1.28 24.36
CA ALA A 101 14.90 -2.49 24.38
C ALA A 101 15.61 -2.67 25.72
#